data_AF-A0A7X2TT45-F1
#
_entry.id   AF-A0A7X2TT45-F1
#
_cell.length_a   1.000
_cell.length_b   1.000
_cell.length_c   1.000
_cell.angle_alpha   90.00
_cell.angle_beta   90.00
_cell.angle_gamma   90.00
#
_symmetry.space_group_name_H-M   'P 1'
#
loop_
_entity.id
_entity.type
_entity.pdbx_description
1 polymer ?
#
loop_
_entity_poly.entity_id
_entity_poly.type
_entity_poly.pdbx_seq_one_letter_code
_entity_poly.pdbx_strand_id
1 'polypeptide(L)'
;MLLFLLALAFNAALAQVNTLPTDPGSLEAGRQIYMGSCSGCHGATGEGSQGPSLLSGRVSRLPSATLLESLKNGLPGTSMPGFPLPDDKIREIAAFVRSLTAPAISARPSGDSARGRAIFFGEGKCSTCHMILNRGGYPGPDLSNIGAERTLRQLSESIAKPSARIEAGFQGVTAVLKDGRTVEGVARNYNNYSAQIVDQAGRIHLLDRGKIAKLEFKEGSIMPAVSNPDRIEHLVAFLAGQSTRPYEGSSR
;
A
#
# COMPACT_ATOMS: atom_id res chain seq x y z
N MET A 1 -50.26 -6.96 17.50
CA MET A 1 -49.48 -6.13 16.54
C MET A 1 -48.42 -5.24 17.18
N LEU A 2 -48.52 -4.84 18.46
CA LEU A 2 -47.49 -4.01 19.12
C LEU A 2 -46.22 -4.77 19.57
N LEU A 3 -46.32 -6.10 19.76
CA LEU A 3 -45.19 -6.94 20.22
C LEU A 3 -44.20 -7.33 19.10
N PHE A 4 -44.57 -7.17 17.83
CA PHE A 4 -43.69 -7.51 16.69
C PHE A 4 -42.80 -6.33 16.24
N LEU A 5 -43.18 -5.09 16.55
CA LEU A 5 -42.41 -3.89 16.21
C LEU A 5 -41.24 -3.63 17.17
N LEU A 6 -41.30 -4.12 18.41
CA LEU A 6 -40.22 -4.00 19.41
C LEU A 6 -39.06 -4.97 19.16
N ALA A 7 -39.31 -6.13 18.54
CA ALA A 7 -38.26 -7.12 18.23
C ALA A 7 -37.37 -6.73 17.04
N LEU A 8 -37.87 -5.88 16.12
CA LEU A 8 -37.10 -5.39 14.96
C LEU A 8 -36.16 -4.22 15.32
N ALA A 9 -36.53 -3.37 16.28
CA ALA A 9 -35.70 -2.25 16.71
C ALA A 9 -34.48 -2.69 17.56
N PHE A 10 -34.58 -3.80 18.30
CA PHE A 10 -33.48 -4.32 19.12
C PHE A 10 -32.34 -4.93 18.27
N ASN A 11 -32.67 -5.51 17.11
CA ASN A 11 -31.67 -6.08 16.19
C ASN A 11 -30.88 -5.01 15.41
N ALA A 12 -31.49 -3.84 15.13
CA ALA A 12 -30.79 -2.74 14.46
C ALA A 12 -29.76 -2.04 15.38
N ALA A 13 -30.08 -1.90 16.67
CA ALA A 13 -29.17 -1.29 17.65
C ALA A 13 -27.92 -2.14 17.91
N LEU A 14 -28.04 -3.48 17.94
CA LEU A 14 -26.91 -4.40 18.09
C LEU A 14 -26.02 -4.47 16.84
N ALA A 15 -26.60 -4.30 15.65
CA ALA A 15 -25.84 -4.25 14.39
C ALA A 15 -24.88 -3.05 14.33
N GLN A 16 -25.24 -1.94 14.98
CA GLN A 16 -24.48 -0.69 14.93
C GLN A 16 -23.30 -0.64 15.91
N VAL A 17 -23.25 -1.53 16.91
CA VAL A 17 -22.19 -1.54 17.94
C VAL A 17 -20.87 -2.09 17.41
N ASN A 18 -20.93 -2.94 16.38
CA ASN A 18 -19.76 -3.62 15.79
C ASN A 18 -19.32 -3.06 14.43
N THR A 19 -20.03 -2.07 13.89
CA THR A 19 -19.63 -1.39 12.65
C THR A 19 -18.58 -0.33 12.95
N LEU A 20 -17.49 -0.35 12.19
CA LEU A 20 -16.42 0.63 12.32
C LEU A 20 -16.67 1.81 11.40
N PRO A 21 -16.46 3.06 11.85
CA PRO A 21 -16.58 4.21 10.98
C PRO A 21 -15.55 4.17 9.86
N THR A 22 -15.92 4.68 8.69
CA THR A 22 -15.05 4.72 7.50
C THR A 22 -14.86 6.14 6.97
N ASP A 23 -15.47 7.14 7.60
CA ASP A 23 -15.32 8.53 7.20
C ASP A 23 -13.92 9.06 7.57
N PRO A 24 -13.37 10.02 6.81
CA PRO A 24 -12.04 10.56 7.07
C PRO A 24 -11.87 11.19 8.45
N GLY A 25 -12.92 11.80 9.00
CA GLY A 25 -12.89 12.46 10.31
C GLY A 25 -12.67 11.46 11.44
N SER A 26 -13.43 10.36 11.44
CA SER A 26 -13.27 9.27 12.41
C SER A 26 -11.91 8.57 12.31
N LEU A 27 -11.40 8.39 11.09
CA LEU A 27 -10.06 7.81 10.87
C LEU A 27 -8.96 8.72 11.44
N GLU A 28 -9.08 10.03 11.26
CA GLU A 28 -8.13 11.00 11.80
C GLU A 28 -8.23 11.08 13.33
N ALA A 29 -9.44 11.09 13.90
CA ALA A 29 -9.63 11.06 15.34
C ALA A 29 -9.02 9.79 15.97
N GLY A 30 -9.25 8.63 15.35
CA GLY A 30 -8.62 7.37 15.74
C GLY A 30 -7.09 7.41 15.64
N ARG A 31 -6.54 8.03 14.59
CA ARG A 31 -5.09 8.22 14.42
C ARG A 31 -4.49 9.03 15.56
N GLN A 32 -5.14 10.12 15.99
CA GLN A 32 -4.65 10.96 17.08
C GLN A 32 -4.54 10.18 18.39
N ILE A 33 -5.55 9.36 18.69
CA ILE A 33 -5.54 8.51 19.90
C ILE A 33 -4.46 7.44 19.78
N TYR A 34 -4.34 6.80 18.61
CA TYR A 34 -3.30 5.81 18.34
C TYR A 34 -1.90 6.39 18.57
N MET A 35 -1.65 7.61 18.07
CA MET A 35 -0.36 8.28 18.25
C MET A 35 -0.05 8.55 19.72
N GLY A 36 -1.05 8.94 20.52
CA GLY A 36 -0.88 9.20 21.95
C GLY A 36 -0.77 7.94 22.82
N SER A 37 -1.40 6.83 22.44
CA SER A 37 -1.62 5.68 23.34
C SER A 37 -1.05 4.34 22.86
N CYS A 38 -0.90 4.16 21.55
CA CYS A 38 -0.56 2.87 20.94
C CYS A 38 0.82 2.88 20.27
N SER A 39 1.23 4.01 19.69
CA SER A 39 2.43 4.14 18.88
C SER A 39 3.73 3.79 19.63
N GLY A 40 3.78 3.99 20.95
CA GLY A 40 4.95 3.64 21.76
C GLY A 40 5.31 2.15 21.71
N CYS A 41 4.31 1.28 21.63
CA CYS A 41 4.49 -0.17 21.55
C CYS A 41 4.32 -0.72 20.13
N HIS A 42 3.38 -0.16 19.35
CA HIS A 42 3.07 -0.67 18.01
C HIS A 42 3.76 0.11 16.88
N GLY A 43 4.60 1.09 17.21
CA GLY A 43 5.26 1.96 16.24
C GLY A 43 4.32 3.03 15.66
N ALA A 44 4.89 4.11 15.11
CA ALA A 44 4.10 5.23 14.59
C ALA A 44 3.26 4.84 13.36
N THR A 45 3.68 3.81 12.63
CA THR A 45 3.02 3.30 11.41
C THR A 45 2.41 1.92 11.58
N GLY A 46 2.44 1.34 12.79
CA GLY A 46 1.98 -0.02 13.09
C GLY A 46 3.04 -1.10 12.88
N GLU A 47 4.28 -0.71 12.56
CA GLU A 47 5.40 -1.59 12.28
C GLU A 47 5.80 -2.49 13.45
N GLY A 48 5.41 -2.12 14.68
CA GLY A 48 5.78 -2.80 15.91
C GLY A 48 7.07 -2.24 16.52
N SER A 49 7.20 -2.37 17.83
CA SER A 49 8.43 -2.08 18.57
C SER A 49 8.53 -3.02 19.76
N GLN A 50 8.07 -2.57 20.93
CA GLN A 50 7.90 -3.39 22.13
C GLN A 50 6.69 -4.32 22.02
N GLY A 51 5.66 -3.86 21.31
CA GLY A 51 4.48 -4.63 20.92
C GLY A 51 4.60 -5.17 19.49
N PRO A 52 3.76 -6.17 19.13
CA PRO A 52 3.80 -6.79 17.82
C PRO A 52 3.37 -5.83 16.69
N SER A 53 3.83 -6.12 15.48
CA SER A 53 3.40 -5.41 14.27
C SER A 53 1.91 -5.61 13.99
N LEU A 54 1.19 -4.51 13.84
CA LEU A 54 -0.21 -4.47 13.40
C LEU A 54 -0.34 -4.66 11.88
N LEU A 55 0.78 -4.62 11.15
CA LEU A 55 0.82 -4.78 9.69
C LEU A 55 0.82 -6.24 9.22
N SER A 56 0.95 -7.20 10.15
CA SER A 56 1.06 -8.64 9.88
C SER A 56 -0.21 -9.30 9.31
N GLY A 57 -1.28 -8.52 9.07
CA GLY A 57 -2.56 -9.01 8.53
C GLY A 57 -3.43 -9.78 9.53
N ARG A 58 -2.89 -10.18 10.69
CA ARG A 58 -3.67 -10.84 11.76
C ARG A 58 -4.81 -9.94 12.24
N VAL A 59 -4.48 -8.69 12.56
CA VAL A 59 -5.45 -7.71 13.09
C VAL A 59 -6.53 -7.38 12.06
N SER A 60 -6.14 -7.27 10.79
CA SER A 60 -7.05 -7.01 9.66
C SER A 60 -8.13 -8.09 9.51
N ARG A 61 -7.81 -9.34 9.86
CA ARG A 61 -8.70 -10.50 9.75
C ARG A 61 -9.57 -10.73 10.98
N LEU A 62 -9.31 -10.03 12.09
CA LEU A 62 -10.14 -10.18 13.29
C LEU A 62 -11.56 -9.66 13.03
N PRO A 63 -12.59 -10.34 13.58
CA PRO A 63 -13.93 -9.75 13.66
C PRO A 63 -13.88 -8.40 14.37
N SER A 64 -14.67 -7.43 13.92
CA SER A 64 -14.69 -6.09 14.53
C SER A 64 -14.98 -6.17 16.03
N ALA A 65 -15.91 -7.03 16.46
CA ALA A 65 -16.24 -7.25 17.86
C ALA A 65 -15.01 -7.68 18.69
N THR A 66 -14.20 -8.60 18.16
CA THR A 66 -12.97 -9.07 18.83
C THR A 66 -11.94 -7.95 18.95
N LEU A 67 -11.75 -7.15 17.89
CA LEU A 67 -10.84 -6.00 17.93
C LEU A 67 -11.29 -4.96 18.94
N LEU A 68 -12.59 -4.62 18.97
CA LEU A 68 -13.16 -3.68 19.93
C LEU A 68 -12.98 -4.17 21.37
N GLU A 69 -13.22 -5.46 21.61
CA GLU A 69 -13.04 -6.08 22.92
C GLU A 69 -11.59 -6.06 23.39
N SER A 70 -10.64 -6.39 22.50
CA SER A 70 -9.20 -6.30 22.80
C SER A 70 -8.74 -4.88 23.10
N LEU A 71 -9.35 -3.86 22.47
CA LEU A 71 -9.04 -2.46 22.77
C LEU A 71 -9.67 -2.02 24.11
N LYS A 72 -10.88 -2.47 24.43
CA LYS A 72 -11.53 -2.13 25.70
C LYS A 72 -10.83 -2.77 26.90
N ASN A 73 -10.57 -4.07 26.82
CA ASN A 73 -10.19 -4.88 27.97
C ASN A 73 -8.73 -5.35 27.94
N GLY A 74 -8.00 -5.02 26.87
CA GLY A 74 -6.64 -5.50 26.67
C GLY A 74 -6.61 -6.95 26.20
N LEU A 75 -5.42 -7.53 26.17
CA LEU A 75 -5.22 -8.93 25.80
C LEU A 75 -4.65 -9.71 26.99
N PRO A 76 -5.46 -10.55 27.66
CA PRO A 76 -5.02 -11.30 28.84
C PRO A 76 -3.74 -12.12 28.57
N GLY A 77 -2.83 -12.14 29.55
CA GLY A 77 -1.54 -12.81 29.41
C GLY A 77 -0.51 -12.04 28.56
N THR A 78 -0.78 -10.77 28.24
CA THR A 78 0.17 -9.88 27.53
C THR A 78 0.29 -8.53 28.24
N SER A 79 1.26 -7.72 27.79
CA SER A 79 1.40 -6.34 28.24
C SER A 79 0.45 -5.35 27.54
N MET A 80 -0.49 -5.81 26.70
CA MET A 80 -1.47 -4.93 26.04
C MET A 80 -2.60 -4.59 27.00
N PRO A 81 -2.66 -3.34 27.53
CA PRO A 81 -3.66 -2.96 28.52
C PRO A 81 -5.02 -2.72 27.86
N GLY A 82 -6.08 -2.71 28.68
CA GLY A 82 -7.36 -2.14 28.28
C GLY A 82 -7.32 -0.62 28.30
N PHE A 83 -8.07 0.01 27.39
CA PHE A 83 -8.16 1.46 27.28
C PHE A 83 -9.53 1.93 27.76
N PRO A 84 -9.62 2.67 28.89
CA PRO A 84 -10.89 3.14 29.45
C PRO A 84 -11.39 4.38 28.68
N LEU A 85 -11.77 4.17 27.42
CA LEU A 85 -12.27 5.21 26.53
C LEU A 85 -13.75 4.98 26.20
N PRO A 86 -14.51 6.05 25.88
CA PRO A 86 -15.86 5.93 25.34
C PRO A 86 -15.92 5.03 24.09
N ASP A 87 -17.05 4.35 23.90
CA ASP A 87 -17.24 3.36 22.82
C ASP A 87 -17.01 3.92 21.41
N ASP A 88 -17.37 5.18 21.17
CA ASP A 88 -17.09 5.89 19.93
C ASP A 88 -15.58 6.02 19.69
N LYS A 89 -14.81 6.36 20.72
CA LYS A 89 -13.34 6.48 20.64
C LYS A 89 -12.67 5.13 20.41
N ILE A 90 -13.16 4.07 21.04
CA ILE A 90 -12.69 2.71 20.74
C ILE A 90 -12.96 2.34 19.28
N ARG A 91 -14.13 2.67 18.73
CA ARG A 91 -14.44 2.42 17.31
C ARG A 91 -13.58 3.24 16.36
N GLU A 92 -13.30 4.51 16.67
CA GLU A 92 -12.38 5.36 15.90
C GLU A 92 -10.97 4.75 15.86
N ILE A 93 -10.42 4.30 16.99
CA ILE A 93 -9.12 3.62 17.05
C ILE A 93 -9.15 2.32 16.25
N ALA A 94 -10.20 1.49 16.42
CA ALA A 94 -10.33 0.23 15.70
C ALA A 94 -10.41 0.45 14.17
N ALA A 95 -11.11 1.49 13.73
CA ALA A 95 -11.16 1.89 12.33
C ALA A 95 -9.78 2.29 11.80
N PHE A 96 -9.04 3.11 12.55
CA PHE A 96 -7.68 3.48 12.19
C PHE A 96 -6.73 2.28 12.16
N VAL A 97 -6.75 1.41 13.18
CA VAL A 97 -5.94 0.19 13.23
C VAL A 97 -6.23 -0.72 12.03
N ARG A 98 -7.49 -0.83 11.61
CA ARG A 98 -7.83 -1.54 10.38
C ARG A 98 -7.27 -0.87 9.13
N SER A 99 -7.33 0.47 9.06
CA SER A 99 -6.88 1.23 7.89
C SER A 99 -5.38 1.07 7.62
N LEU A 100 -4.56 0.76 8.65
CA LEU A 100 -3.11 0.51 8.51
C LEU A 100 -2.74 -0.56 7.47
N THR A 101 -3.68 -1.46 7.19
CA THR A 101 -3.53 -2.60 6.27
C THR A 101 -4.58 -2.62 5.17
N ALA A 102 -5.49 -1.65 5.15
CA ALA A 102 -6.56 -1.59 4.18
C ALA A 102 -6.00 -1.32 2.78
N PRO A 103 -6.47 -2.03 1.74
CA PRO A 103 -6.15 -1.70 0.36
C PRO A 103 -6.47 -0.23 0.05
N ALA A 104 -5.60 0.44 -0.69
CA ALA A 104 -5.75 1.85 -1.04
C ALA A 104 -7.08 2.14 -1.76
N ILE A 105 -7.58 1.19 -2.55
CA ILE A 105 -8.88 1.28 -3.25
C ILE A 105 -10.07 1.41 -2.30
N SER A 106 -9.94 0.93 -1.06
CA SER A 106 -10.97 1.06 -0.03
C SER A 106 -10.88 2.36 0.76
N ALA A 107 -9.79 3.11 0.58
CA ALA A 107 -9.54 4.37 1.27
C ALA A 107 -9.97 5.57 0.40
N ARG A 108 -10.15 6.71 1.05
CA ARG A 108 -10.43 8.00 0.40
C ARG A 108 -9.26 8.96 0.66
N PRO A 109 -8.17 8.88 -0.12
CA PRO A 109 -7.07 9.83 0.02
C PRO A 109 -7.51 11.25 -0.35
N SER A 110 -6.90 12.25 0.28
CA SER A 110 -7.24 13.68 0.12
C SER A 110 -6.81 14.29 -1.21
N GLY A 111 -5.92 13.66 -1.96
CA GLY A 111 -5.41 14.17 -3.22
C GLY A 111 -6.43 14.18 -4.37
N ASP A 112 -6.24 15.10 -5.32
CA ASP A 112 -6.94 15.13 -6.60
C ASP A 112 -6.43 14.03 -7.55
N SER A 113 -7.28 13.02 -7.80
CA SER A 113 -6.98 11.91 -8.71
C SER A 113 -6.79 12.34 -10.17
N ALA A 114 -7.47 13.40 -10.63
CA ALA A 114 -7.32 13.88 -12.00
C ALA A 114 -5.95 14.54 -12.20
N ARG A 115 -5.50 15.34 -11.22
CA ARG A 115 -4.12 15.86 -11.18
C ARG A 115 -3.10 14.74 -11.08
N GLY A 116 -3.33 13.74 -10.23
CA GLY A 116 -2.45 12.57 -10.12
C GLY A 116 -2.28 11.85 -11.45
N ARG A 117 -3.37 11.65 -12.19
CA ARG A 117 -3.35 11.09 -13.54
C ARG A 117 -2.54 11.96 -14.51
N ALA A 118 -2.69 13.28 -14.45
CA ALA A 118 -1.95 14.21 -15.29
C ALA A 118 -0.46 14.19 -15.00
N ILE A 119 -0.04 14.08 -13.74
CA ILE A 119 1.36 13.89 -13.35
C ILE A 119 1.87 12.55 -13.88
N PHE A 120 1.13 11.46 -13.67
CA PHE A 120 1.54 10.11 -14.06
C PHE A 120 1.83 9.97 -15.56
N PHE A 121 0.91 10.46 -16.40
CA PHE A 121 1.02 10.37 -17.87
C PHE A 121 1.70 11.59 -18.51
N GLY A 122 2.08 12.60 -17.72
CA GLY A 122 2.63 13.86 -18.20
C GLY A 122 3.98 14.16 -17.55
N GLU A 123 4.03 15.23 -16.75
CA GLU A 123 5.28 15.79 -16.20
C GLU A 123 6.07 14.83 -15.31
N GLY A 124 5.39 13.91 -14.61
CA GLY A 124 6.02 12.91 -13.74
C GLY A 124 6.64 11.75 -14.53
N LYS A 125 6.29 11.59 -15.80
CA LYS A 125 6.81 10.56 -16.71
C LYS A 125 6.74 9.14 -16.13
N CYS A 126 5.84 8.90 -15.18
CA CYS A 126 5.68 7.60 -14.52
C CYS A 126 5.31 6.52 -15.54
N SER A 127 4.47 6.89 -16.52
CA SER A 127 4.04 6.03 -17.61
C SER A 127 5.15 5.63 -18.58
N THR A 128 6.36 6.22 -18.52
CA THR A 128 7.50 5.76 -19.32
C THR A 128 8.00 4.40 -18.85
N CYS A 129 7.90 4.13 -17.54
CA CYS A 129 8.35 2.87 -16.96
C CYS A 129 7.18 1.97 -16.56
N HIS A 130 6.12 2.53 -15.99
CA HIS A 130 4.98 1.77 -15.49
C HIS A 130 3.84 1.75 -16.50
N MET A 131 3.09 0.64 -16.52
CA MET A 131 1.85 0.56 -17.27
C MET A 131 0.64 0.61 -16.34
N ILE A 132 -0.49 1.06 -16.89
CA ILE A 132 -1.83 0.93 -16.33
C ILE A 132 -2.76 0.57 -17.49
N LEU A 133 -3.42 -0.60 -17.39
CA LEU A 133 -4.39 -1.12 -18.36
C LEU A 133 -3.84 -1.04 -19.80
N ASN A 134 -2.65 -1.62 -20.01
CA ASN A 134 -1.90 -1.62 -21.26
C ASN A 134 -1.46 -0.24 -21.79
N ARG A 135 -1.51 0.82 -20.96
CA ARG A 135 -1.01 2.16 -21.32
C ARG A 135 0.24 2.49 -20.51
N GLY A 136 1.34 2.78 -21.19
CA GLY A 136 2.63 3.13 -20.58
C GLY A 136 3.74 2.15 -21.01
N GLY A 137 4.81 2.11 -20.22
CA GLY A 137 5.98 1.28 -20.46
C GLY A 137 6.00 0.00 -19.62
N TYR A 138 6.95 -0.87 -19.96
CA TYR A 138 7.21 -2.13 -19.25
C TYR A 138 8.55 -2.22 -18.49
N PRO A 139 9.44 -1.20 -18.40
CA PRO A 139 10.60 -1.25 -17.49
C PRO A 139 10.25 -1.36 -15.99
N GLY A 140 9.12 -0.81 -15.57
CA GLY A 140 8.59 -0.89 -14.20
C GLY A 140 7.43 -1.88 -14.07
N PRO A 141 6.98 -2.20 -12.83
CA PRO A 141 5.83 -3.06 -12.60
C PRO A 141 4.54 -2.49 -13.21
N ASP A 142 3.64 -3.38 -13.60
CA ASP A 142 2.27 -3.03 -13.95
C ASP A 142 1.51 -2.56 -12.70
N LEU A 143 0.89 -1.39 -12.81
CA LEU A 143 0.15 -0.74 -11.72
C LEU A 143 -1.37 -0.83 -11.89
N SER A 144 -1.87 -1.59 -12.87
CA SER A 144 -3.29 -1.74 -13.17
C SER A 144 -4.14 -2.14 -11.97
N ASN A 145 -3.57 -2.90 -11.04
CA ASN A 145 -4.25 -3.40 -9.85
C ASN A 145 -3.70 -2.83 -8.53
N ILE A 146 -2.85 -1.81 -8.59
CA ILE A 146 -2.03 -1.41 -7.45
C ILE A 146 -2.86 -0.90 -6.26
N GLY A 147 -4.02 -0.28 -6.52
CA GLY A 147 -4.93 0.20 -5.48
C GLY A 147 -5.52 -0.93 -4.65
N ALA A 148 -5.73 -2.11 -5.25
CA ALA A 148 -6.21 -3.31 -4.54
C ALA A 148 -5.09 -4.06 -3.79
N GLU A 149 -3.83 -3.86 -4.17
CA GLU A 149 -2.68 -4.64 -3.67
C GLU A 149 -1.82 -3.92 -2.65
N ARG A 150 -1.89 -2.59 -2.59
CA ARG A 150 -1.06 -1.75 -1.73
C ARG A 150 -1.92 -0.86 -0.86
N THR A 151 -1.42 -0.57 0.33
CA THR A 151 -1.97 0.46 1.22
C THR A 151 -1.56 1.86 0.74
N LEU A 152 -2.28 2.92 1.16
CA LEU A 152 -1.89 4.30 0.86
C LEU A 152 -0.46 4.62 1.31
N ARG A 153 -0.05 4.11 2.48
CA ARG A 153 1.31 4.25 3.00
C ARG A 153 2.34 3.62 2.08
N GLN A 154 2.12 2.39 1.64
CA GLN A 154 3.05 1.68 0.75
C GLN A 154 3.18 2.38 -0.61
N LEU A 155 2.08 2.92 -1.15
CA LEU A 155 2.11 3.73 -2.37
C LEU A 155 2.98 4.98 -2.17
N SER A 156 2.70 5.74 -1.11
CA SER A 156 3.45 6.97 -0.77
C SER A 156 4.94 6.70 -0.57
N GLU A 157 5.29 5.66 0.19
CA GLU A 157 6.67 5.29 0.46
C GLU A 157 7.40 4.83 -0.80
N SER A 158 6.76 4.02 -1.66
CA SER A 158 7.37 3.57 -2.92
C SER A 158 7.66 4.74 -3.87
N ILE A 159 6.82 5.77 -3.86
CA ILE A 159 7.00 6.98 -4.67
C ILE A 159 8.10 7.88 -4.08
N ALA A 160 8.09 8.06 -2.75
CA ALA A 160 9.03 8.95 -2.06
C ALA A 160 10.43 8.34 -1.92
N LYS A 161 10.51 7.02 -1.72
CA LYS A 161 11.71 6.26 -1.37
C LYS A 161 11.77 4.93 -2.15
N PRO A 162 11.86 4.97 -3.49
CA PRO A 162 11.79 3.78 -4.33
C PRO A 162 12.91 2.75 -4.07
N SER A 163 14.03 3.18 -3.50
CA SER A 163 15.14 2.30 -3.11
C SER A 163 14.95 1.62 -1.75
N ALA A 164 13.94 2.00 -0.94
CA ALA A 164 13.70 1.40 0.37
C ALA A 164 13.27 -0.07 0.26
N ARG A 165 12.54 -0.41 -0.81
CA ARG A 165 12.15 -1.78 -1.14
C ARG A 165 12.04 -1.93 -2.66
N ILE A 166 12.94 -2.70 -3.24
CA ILE A 166 12.91 -3.03 -4.67
C ILE A 166 12.15 -4.35 -4.85
N GLU A 167 11.15 -4.35 -5.72
CA GLU A 167 10.38 -5.56 -6.01
C GLU A 167 11.25 -6.58 -6.76
N ALA A 168 11.05 -7.88 -6.47
CA ALA A 168 11.80 -8.93 -7.14
C ALA A 168 11.60 -8.87 -8.66
N GLY A 169 12.68 -9.03 -9.42
CA GLY A 169 12.66 -8.90 -10.89
C GLY A 169 12.64 -7.45 -11.41
N PHE A 170 12.82 -6.46 -10.51
CA PHE A 170 12.94 -5.04 -10.87
C PHE A 170 14.30 -4.42 -10.49
N GLN A 171 15.31 -5.24 -10.22
CA GLN A 171 16.66 -4.76 -9.93
C GLN A 171 17.30 -4.14 -11.19
N GLY A 172 17.84 -2.94 -11.04
CA GLY A 172 18.66 -2.32 -12.08
C GLY A 172 19.93 -3.12 -12.34
N VAL A 173 20.31 -3.25 -13.60
CA VAL A 173 21.50 -4.01 -14.01
C VAL A 173 22.21 -3.35 -15.20
N THR A 174 23.53 -3.47 -15.20
CA THR A 174 24.41 -3.15 -16.32
C THR A 174 25.12 -4.43 -16.77
N ALA A 175 24.91 -4.84 -18.02
CA ALA A 175 25.60 -5.96 -18.64
C ALA A 175 26.62 -5.45 -19.64
N VAL A 176 27.90 -5.75 -19.40
CA VAL A 176 29.00 -5.52 -20.34
C VAL A 176 29.20 -6.80 -21.15
N LEU A 177 29.05 -6.72 -22.46
CA LEU A 177 29.23 -7.83 -23.39
C LEU A 177 30.70 -7.97 -23.79
N LYS A 178 31.10 -9.19 -24.18
CA LYS A 178 32.46 -9.49 -24.64
C LYS A 178 32.85 -8.77 -25.94
N ASP A 179 31.86 -8.32 -26.70
CA ASP A 179 32.06 -7.51 -27.91
C ASP A 179 32.20 -5.99 -27.60
N GLY A 180 32.23 -5.62 -26.31
CA GLY A 180 32.38 -4.24 -25.85
C GLY A 180 31.08 -3.45 -25.73
N ARG A 181 29.94 -3.99 -26.18
CA ARG A 181 28.64 -3.31 -26.00
C ARG A 181 28.18 -3.38 -24.54
N THR A 182 27.44 -2.37 -24.12
CA THR A 182 26.80 -2.31 -22.80
C THR A 182 25.29 -2.27 -22.94
N VAL A 183 24.60 -3.09 -22.14
CA VAL A 183 23.15 -3.08 -22.02
C VAL A 183 22.81 -2.68 -20.59
N GLU A 184 22.06 -1.59 -20.44
CA GLU A 184 21.58 -1.09 -19.15
C GLU A 184 20.07 -1.17 -19.09
N GLY A 185 19.54 -1.65 -17.96
CA GLY A 185 18.10 -1.77 -17.79
C GLY A 185 17.74 -2.48 -16.50
N VAL A 186 16.65 -3.23 -16.56
CA VAL A 186 16.11 -3.99 -15.44
C VAL A 186 16.23 -5.48 -15.72
N ALA A 187 16.81 -6.23 -14.78
CA ALA A 187 16.92 -7.67 -14.89
C ALA A 187 15.57 -8.33 -14.58
N ARG A 188 14.90 -8.85 -15.61
CA ARG A 188 13.65 -9.64 -15.45
C ARG A 188 13.93 -11.06 -15.01
N ASN A 189 15.01 -11.63 -15.53
CA ASN A 189 15.46 -12.96 -15.21
C ASN A 189 16.97 -13.03 -15.44
N TYR A 190 17.69 -13.75 -14.59
CA TYR A 190 19.09 -14.06 -14.81
C TYR A 190 19.41 -15.40 -14.16
N ASN A 191 20.17 -16.23 -14.87
CA ASN A 191 20.63 -17.52 -14.40
C ASN A 191 21.99 -17.86 -15.04
N ASN A 192 22.45 -19.09 -14.84
CA ASN A 192 23.75 -19.53 -15.35
C ASN A 192 23.82 -19.66 -16.89
N TYR A 193 22.69 -19.58 -17.59
CA TYR A 193 22.59 -19.75 -19.04
C TYR A 193 22.23 -18.46 -19.77
N SER A 194 21.39 -17.61 -19.17
CA SER A 194 20.87 -16.41 -19.82
C SER A 194 20.61 -15.26 -18.85
N ALA A 195 20.62 -14.03 -19.37
CA ALA A 195 20.06 -12.86 -18.72
C ALA A 195 19.03 -12.20 -19.63
N GLN A 196 17.90 -11.79 -19.06
CA GLN A 196 16.84 -11.03 -19.73
C GLN A 196 16.79 -9.64 -19.13
N ILE A 197 17.12 -8.63 -19.95
CA ILE A 197 17.21 -7.24 -19.51
C ILE A 197 16.22 -6.41 -20.31
N VAL A 198 15.39 -5.62 -19.63
CA VAL A 198 14.51 -4.63 -20.27
C VAL A 198 15.17 -3.27 -20.17
N ASP A 199 15.53 -2.68 -21.31
CA ASP A 199 16.12 -1.33 -21.34
C ASP A 199 15.07 -0.23 -21.13
N GLN A 200 15.51 1.03 -21.02
CA GLN A 200 14.61 2.18 -20.82
C GLN A 200 13.67 2.44 -22.01
N ALA A 201 14.00 1.92 -23.20
CA ALA A 201 13.14 1.99 -24.38
C ALA A 201 12.11 0.84 -24.40
N GLY A 202 12.09 -0.02 -23.38
CA GLY A 202 11.21 -1.17 -23.29
C GLY A 202 11.64 -2.36 -24.15
N ARG A 203 12.85 -2.34 -24.72
CA ARG A 203 13.36 -3.48 -25.51
C ARG A 203 13.86 -4.57 -24.59
N ILE A 204 13.49 -5.81 -24.93
CA ILE A 204 13.96 -7.00 -24.23
C ILE A 204 15.25 -7.48 -24.88
N HIS A 205 16.33 -7.51 -24.11
CA HIS A 205 17.62 -8.08 -24.48
C HIS A 205 17.75 -9.47 -23.89
N LEU A 206 17.70 -10.49 -24.75
CA LEU A 206 17.96 -11.88 -24.39
C LEU A 206 19.45 -12.17 -24.61
N LEU A 207 20.20 -12.24 -23.51
CA LEU A 207 21.65 -12.35 -23.54
C LEU A 207 22.09 -13.73 -23.07
N ASP A 208 22.81 -14.47 -23.92
CA ASP A 208 23.49 -15.70 -23.51
C ASP A 208 24.56 -15.39 -22.47
N ARG A 209 24.64 -16.17 -21.38
CA ARG A 209 25.60 -15.94 -20.30
C ARG A 209 27.05 -15.93 -20.79
N GLY A 210 27.35 -16.74 -21.81
CA GLY A 210 28.66 -16.82 -22.45
C GLY A 210 29.10 -15.56 -23.21
N LYS A 211 28.15 -14.68 -23.59
CA LYS A 211 28.40 -13.40 -24.26
C LYS A 211 28.59 -12.24 -23.26
N ILE A 212 28.21 -12.44 -22.00
CA ILE A 212 28.32 -11.43 -20.94
C ILE A 212 29.71 -11.52 -20.29
N ALA A 213 30.50 -10.46 -20.42
CA ALA A 213 31.77 -10.31 -19.74
C ALA A 213 31.57 -9.95 -18.26
N LYS A 214 30.66 -9.01 -17.97
CA LYS A 214 30.35 -8.56 -16.61
C LYS A 214 28.85 -8.28 -16.48
N LEU A 215 28.28 -8.64 -15.33
CA LEU A 215 26.90 -8.32 -14.97
C LEU A 215 26.92 -7.64 -13.60
N GLU A 216 26.58 -6.36 -13.56
CA GLU A 216 26.62 -5.53 -12.35
C GLU A 216 25.21 -5.08 -11.98
N PHE A 217 24.75 -5.48 -10.80
CA PHE A 217 23.48 -5.00 -10.27
C PHE A 217 23.68 -3.65 -9.59
N LYS A 218 22.78 -2.71 -9.88
CA LYS A 218 22.82 -1.37 -9.29
C LYS A 218 22.45 -1.43 -7.81
N GLU A 219 23.08 -0.57 -7.02
CA GLU A 219 22.62 -0.26 -5.67
C GLU A 219 21.42 0.71 -5.76
N GLY A 220 20.27 0.31 -5.21
CA GLY A 220 19.04 1.11 -5.27
C GLY A 220 18.19 0.91 -6.52
N SER A 221 17.01 1.54 -6.51
CA SER A 221 16.02 1.45 -7.58
C SER A 221 16.37 2.36 -8.75
N ILE A 222 15.99 1.94 -9.96
CA ILE A 222 16.02 2.81 -11.15
C ILE A 222 14.81 3.76 -11.21
N MET A 223 13.79 3.52 -10.38
CA MET A 223 12.63 4.40 -10.28
C MET A 223 13.08 5.72 -9.62
N PRO A 224 12.85 6.88 -10.26
CA PRO A 224 13.16 8.17 -9.66
C PRO A 224 12.29 8.43 -8.43
N ALA A 225 12.89 8.99 -7.36
CA ALA A 225 12.14 9.44 -6.20
C ALA A 225 11.38 10.74 -6.50
N VAL A 226 10.16 10.86 -6.00
CA VAL A 226 9.42 12.13 -5.99
C VAL A 226 9.51 12.71 -4.58
N SER A 227 10.01 13.94 -4.45
CA SER A 227 10.20 14.59 -3.14
C SER A 227 9.09 15.58 -2.78
N ASN A 228 8.36 16.12 -3.76
CA ASN A 228 7.30 17.10 -3.52
C ASN A 228 6.05 16.42 -2.90
N PRO A 229 5.64 16.77 -1.67
CA PRO A 229 4.52 16.13 -0.98
C PRO A 229 3.18 16.25 -1.72
N ASP A 230 2.86 17.41 -2.28
CA ASP A 230 1.60 17.64 -3.01
C ASP A 230 1.51 16.74 -4.25
N ARG A 231 2.64 16.56 -4.97
CA ARG A 231 2.72 15.64 -6.11
C ARG A 231 2.51 14.19 -5.67
N ILE A 232 3.12 13.78 -4.55
CA ILE A 232 2.95 12.43 -4.00
C ILE A 232 1.49 12.21 -3.64
N GLU A 233 0.85 13.17 -2.97
CA GLU A 233 -0.55 13.09 -2.55
C GLU A 233 -1.50 12.87 -3.75
N HIS A 234 -1.34 13.69 -4.81
CA HIS A 234 -2.12 13.53 -6.04
C HIS A 234 -1.85 12.19 -6.73
N LEU A 235 -0.58 11.76 -6.84
CA LEU A 235 -0.22 10.46 -7.42
C LEU A 235 -0.82 9.30 -6.62
N VAL A 236 -0.74 9.33 -5.29
CA VAL A 236 -1.32 8.32 -4.41
C VAL A 236 -2.83 8.27 -4.60
N ALA A 237 -3.52 9.42 -4.70
CA ALA A 237 -4.95 9.45 -4.94
C ALA A 237 -5.34 8.80 -6.27
N PHE A 238 -4.58 9.06 -7.33
CA PHE A 238 -4.78 8.41 -8.63
C PHE A 238 -4.51 6.90 -8.58
N LEU A 239 -3.40 6.49 -7.97
CA LEU A 239 -3.00 5.08 -7.89
C LEU A 239 -3.92 4.26 -6.98
N ALA A 240 -4.45 4.86 -5.92
CA ALA A 240 -5.44 4.24 -5.04
C ALA A 240 -6.68 3.79 -5.81
N GLY A 241 -7.08 4.53 -6.84
CA GLY A 241 -8.21 4.20 -7.70
C GLY A 241 -7.96 3.08 -8.73
N GLN A 242 -6.73 2.56 -8.86
CA GLN A 242 -6.43 1.55 -9.88
C GLN A 242 -6.79 0.15 -9.41
N SER A 243 -7.67 -0.50 -10.17
CA SER A 243 -8.09 -1.88 -9.94
C SER A 243 -8.41 -2.55 -11.28
N THR A 244 -8.06 -3.82 -11.40
CA THR A 244 -8.46 -4.67 -12.54
C THR A 244 -9.87 -5.22 -12.40
N ARG A 245 -10.47 -5.12 -11.20
CA ARG A 245 -11.84 -5.52 -10.89
C ARG A 245 -12.69 -4.32 -10.47
N PRO A 246 -14.00 -4.28 -10.81
CA PRO A 246 -14.90 -3.31 -10.22
C PRO A 246 -14.85 -3.40 -8.69
N TYR A 247 -14.62 -2.28 -8.01
CA TYR A 247 -14.68 -2.21 -6.56
C TYR A 247 -16.10 -1.80 -6.14
N GLU A 248 -16.80 -2.66 -5.40
CA GLU A 248 -18.22 -2.46 -5.01
C GLU A 248 -18.47 -1.23 -4.10
N GLY A 249 -17.42 -0.58 -3.59
CA GLY A 249 -17.50 0.64 -2.79
C GLY A 249 -17.24 1.96 -3.53
N SER A 250 -17.04 1.93 -4.86
CA SER A 250 -16.84 3.12 -5.69
C SER A 250 -18.20 3.63 -6.20
N SER A 251 -18.83 4.53 -5.46
CA SER A 251 -19.83 5.43 -6.07
C SER A 251 -19.07 6.37 -6.99
N ARG A 252 -19.44 6.36 -8.28
CA ARG A 252 -18.91 7.27 -9.32
C ARG A 252 -19.05 8.74 -8.93
#